data_AF-A0A381Q2T0-F1
#
_entry.id   AF-A0A381Q2T0-F1
#
_cell.length_a   1.000
_cell.length_b   1.000
_cell.length_c   1.000
_cell.angle_alpha   90.00
_cell.angle_beta   90.00
_cell.angle_gamma   90.00
#
_symmetry.space_group_name_H-M   'P 1'
#
loop_
_entity.id
_entity.type
_entity.pdbx_description
1 polymer ?
#
loop_
_entity_poly.entity_id
_entity_poly.type
_entity_poly.pdbx_seq_one_letter_code
_entity_poly.pdbx_strand_id
1 'polypeptide(L)'
;MELYGFLSKERRDLFIQLILVSGIGPRTAINLLSNVSVQNFKENIITEDIQSLSLIPGIGPKTAKRIVIEIKEKITFDSSSKRALDTSKINFNVDDIYTALSSLGYKKSQIDKSIKKLNDSNSFEGNIEDVIKKILSTIR
;
A
#
# COMPACT_ATOMS: atom_id res chain seq x y z
N MET A 1 -14.82 -24.68 4.04
CA MET A 1 -14.34 -23.31 4.32
C MET A 1 -13.21 -23.42 5.32
N GLU A 2 -12.11 -22.71 5.10
CA GLU A 2 -10.94 -22.71 5.98
C GLU A 2 -10.68 -21.28 6.46
N LEU A 3 -10.22 -21.14 7.71
CA LEU A 3 -9.85 -19.86 8.31
C LEU A 3 -8.36 -19.89 8.66
N TYR A 4 -7.65 -18.81 8.34
CA TYR A 4 -6.22 -18.65 8.61
C TYR A 4 -6.01 -17.47 9.56
N GLY A 5 -5.32 -17.72 10.68
CA GLY A 5 -5.04 -16.72 11.72
C GLY A 5 -3.62 -16.17 11.65
N PHE A 6 -3.45 -14.88 11.94
CA PHE A 6 -2.15 -14.20 11.94
C PHE A 6 -2.00 -13.32 13.19
N LEU A 7 -0.80 -13.34 13.77
CA LEU A 7 -0.49 -12.54 14.97
C LEU A 7 -0.34 -11.04 14.65
N SER A 8 0.00 -10.69 13.42
CA SER A 8 0.16 -9.29 12.98
C SER A 8 -0.49 -9.04 11.62
N LYS A 9 -0.90 -7.78 11.42
CA LYS A 9 -1.46 -7.31 10.15
C LYS A 9 -0.47 -7.49 9.00
N GLU A 10 0.81 -7.22 9.22
CA GLU A 10 1.84 -7.42 8.18
C GLU A 10 1.94 -8.86 7.71
N ARG A 11 1.83 -9.85 8.63
CA ARG A 11 1.84 -11.27 8.25
C ARG A 11 0.61 -11.64 7.45
N ARG A 12 -0.57 -11.12 7.83
CA ARG A 12 -1.82 -11.31 7.07
C ARG A 12 -1.71 -10.72 5.67
N ASP A 13 -1.23 -9.49 5.56
CA ASP A 13 -1.17 -8.79 4.27
C ASP A 13 -0.16 -9.48 3.35
N LEU A 14 0.98 -9.93 3.89
CA LEU A 14 1.93 -10.74 3.13
C LEU A 14 1.33 -12.09 2.70
N PHE A 15 0.58 -12.77 3.57
CA PHE A 15 -0.13 -14.00 3.20
C PHE A 15 -1.07 -13.79 2.02
N ILE A 16 -1.88 -12.72 2.05
CA ILE A 16 -2.81 -12.38 0.98
C ILE A 16 -2.05 -12.11 -0.32
N GLN A 17 -0.91 -11.42 -0.26
CA GLN A 17 -0.07 -11.19 -1.44
C GLN A 17 0.51 -12.49 -2.00
N LEU A 18 0.94 -13.41 -1.13
CA LEU A 18 1.52 -14.69 -1.54
C LEU A 18 0.52 -15.60 -2.25
N ILE A 19 -0.71 -15.73 -1.73
CA ILE A 19 -1.74 -16.60 -2.34
C ILE A 19 -2.25 -16.08 -3.69
N LEU A 20 -2.01 -14.81 -4.01
CA LEU A 20 -2.32 -14.24 -5.33
C LEU A 20 -1.29 -14.66 -6.39
N VAL A 21 -0.07 -15.06 -5.97
CA VAL A 21 0.95 -15.52 -6.89
C VAL A 21 0.57 -16.88 -7.46
N SER A 22 0.56 -16.99 -8.78
CA SER A 22 0.17 -18.21 -9.47
C SER A 22 1.10 -19.38 -9.10
N GLY A 23 0.51 -20.45 -8.54
CA GLY A 23 1.23 -21.63 -8.07
C GLY A 23 1.50 -21.65 -6.57
N ILE A 24 1.03 -20.65 -5.81
CA ILE A 24 1.11 -20.63 -4.35
C ILE A 24 -0.28 -20.80 -3.76
N GLY A 25 -0.47 -21.95 -3.10
CA GLY A 25 -1.67 -22.21 -2.32
C GLY A 25 -1.55 -21.68 -0.87
N PRO A 26 -2.67 -21.59 -0.14
CA PRO A 26 -2.71 -21.19 1.26
C PRO A 26 -1.74 -21.98 2.16
N ARG A 27 -1.64 -23.29 1.94
CA ARG A 27 -0.73 -24.17 2.71
C ARG A 27 0.73 -23.81 2.51
N THR A 28 1.14 -23.54 1.27
CA THR A 28 2.52 -23.15 0.94
C THR A 28 2.83 -21.76 1.49
N ALA A 29 1.89 -20.81 1.41
CA ALA A 29 2.06 -19.47 1.96
C ALA A 29 2.21 -19.49 3.51
N ILE A 30 1.43 -20.32 4.21
CA ILE A 30 1.59 -20.52 5.66
C ILE A 30 2.96 -21.12 5.99
N ASN A 31 3.39 -22.17 5.27
CA ASN A 31 4.71 -22.77 5.49
C ASN A 31 5.84 -21.76 5.29
N LEU A 32 5.74 -20.90 4.27
CA LEU A 32 6.71 -19.83 4.04
C LEU A 32 6.76 -18.84 5.21
N LEU A 33 5.60 -18.36 5.68
CA LEU A 33 5.51 -17.42 6.80
C LEU A 33 5.94 -18.04 8.14
N SER A 34 5.90 -19.36 8.26
CA SER A 34 6.39 -20.09 9.44
C SER A 34 7.92 -20.23 9.43
N ASN A 35 8.55 -20.36 8.26
CA ASN A 35 10.00 -20.54 8.14
C ASN A 35 10.78 -19.24 8.07
N VAL A 36 10.17 -18.14 7.61
CA VAL A 36 10.87 -16.87 7.36
C VAL A 36 10.09 -15.72 7.99
N SER A 37 10.80 -14.81 8.66
CA SER A 37 10.20 -13.56 9.15
C SER A 37 9.76 -12.68 7.97
N VAL A 38 8.77 -11.82 8.18
CA VAL A 38 8.33 -10.86 7.14
C VAL A 38 9.49 -10.00 6.65
N GLN A 39 10.39 -9.61 7.56
CA GLN A 39 11.53 -8.77 7.25
C GLN A 39 12.56 -9.51 6.39
N ASN A 40 12.99 -10.71 6.80
CA ASN A 40 13.94 -11.52 6.05
C ASN A 40 13.35 -11.90 4.68
N PHE A 41 12.05 -12.17 4.62
CA PHE A 41 11.39 -12.43 3.34
C PHE A 41 11.50 -11.22 2.41
N LYS A 42 11.17 -10.01 2.88
CA LYS A 42 11.32 -8.78 2.09
C LYS A 42 12.76 -8.57 1.64
N GLU A 43 13.74 -8.81 2.52
CA GLU A 43 15.17 -8.72 2.17
C GLU A 43 15.54 -9.71 1.06
N ASN A 44 15.14 -10.97 1.17
CA ASN A 44 15.38 -11.99 0.14
C ASN A 44 14.75 -11.62 -1.22
N ILE A 45 13.61 -10.92 -1.21
CA ILE A 45 12.97 -10.40 -2.44
C ILE A 45 13.79 -9.25 -3.03
N ILE A 46 14.31 -8.35 -2.19
CA ILE A 46 15.12 -7.20 -2.63
C ILE A 46 16.46 -7.67 -3.21
N THR A 47 17.12 -8.63 -2.55
CA THR A 47 18.40 -9.21 -2.98
C THR A 47 18.27 -10.26 -4.08
N GLU A 48 17.04 -10.56 -4.50
CA GLU A 48 16.72 -11.59 -5.52
C GLU A 48 17.29 -12.97 -5.17
N ASP A 49 17.31 -13.32 -3.88
CA ASP A 49 17.81 -14.61 -3.40
C ASP A 49 16.79 -15.74 -3.66
N ILE A 50 16.78 -16.19 -4.90
CA ILE A 50 15.93 -17.29 -5.39
C ILE A 50 16.30 -18.62 -4.71
N GLN A 51 17.57 -18.81 -4.34
CA GLN A 51 18.04 -20.07 -3.75
C GLN A 51 17.38 -20.28 -2.39
N SER A 52 17.46 -19.27 -1.51
CA SER A 52 16.83 -19.30 -0.19
C SER A 52 15.32 -19.53 -0.25
N LEU A 53 14.63 -18.93 -1.23
CA LEU A 53 13.20 -19.13 -1.43
C LEU A 53 12.86 -20.53 -1.96
N SER A 54 13.72 -21.13 -2.77
CA SER A 54 13.51 -22.47 -3.35
C SER A 54 13.75 -23.61 -2.36
N LEU A 55 14.45 -23.35 -1.25
CA LEU A 55 14.65 -24.34 -0.18
C LEU A 55 13.38 -24.60 0.63
N ILE A 56 12.37 -23.74 0.47
CA ILE A 56 11.10 -23.87 1.20
C ILE A 56 10.27 -25.00 0.57
N PRO A 57 9.81 -25.98 1.38
CA PRO A 57 8.99 -27.08 0.88
C PRO A 57 7.75 -26.59 0.14
N GLY A 58 7.62 -26.99 -1.13
CA GLY A 58 6.52 -26.58 -2.01
C GLY A 58 6.80 -25.33 -2.85
N ILE A 59 7.99 -24.75 -2.78
CA ILE A 59 8.42 -23.64 -3.63
C ILE A 59 9.57 -24.12 -4.53
N GLY A 60 9.26 -24.40 -5.79
CA GLY A 60 10.27 -24.73 -6.79
C GLY A 60 11.01 -23.48 -7.30
N PRO A 61 12.10 -23.66 -8.07
CA PRO A 61 12.89 -22.55 -8.61
C PRO A 61 12.09 -21.64 -9.56
N LYS A 62 11.11 -22.19 -10.30
CA LYS A 62 10.20 -21.40 -11.13
C LYS A 62 9.26 -20.53 -10.29
N THR A 63 8.68 -21.10 -9.24
CA THR A 63 7.80 -20.39 -8.32
C THR A 63 8.57 -19.33 -7.54
N ALA A 64 9.78 -19.64 -7.06
CA ALA A 64 10.65 -18.69 -6.38
C ALA A 64 10.95 -17.45 -7.23
N LYS A 65 11.33 -17.63 -8.51
CA LYS A 65 11.50 -16.51 -9.46
C LYS A 65 10.23 -15.68 -9.61
N ARG A 66 9.08 -16.34 -9.69
CA ARG A 66 7.78 -15.68 -9.84
C ARG A 66 7.42 -14.86 -8.60
N ILE A 67 7.66 -15.41 -7.41
CA ILE A 67 7.50 -14.69 -6.14
C ILE A 67 8.35 -13.42 -6.16
N VAL A 68 9.64 -13.53 -6.51
CA VAL A 68 10.55 -12.39 -6.55
C VAL A 68 9.98 -11.30 -7.47
N ILE A 69 9.58 -11.63 -8.70
CA ILE A 69 9.07 -10.63 -9.66
C ILE A 69 7.76 -9.99 -9.15
N GLU A 70 6.72 -10.81 -8.90
CA GLU A 70 5.38 -10.31 -8.59
C GLU A 70 5.31 -9.59 -7.24
N ILE A 71 6.07 -10.06 -6.24
CA ILE A 71 6.11 -9.42 -4.93
C ILE A 71 7.05 -8.21 -4.93
N LYS A 72 8.18 -8.23 -5.65
CA LYS A 72 9.08 -7.07 -5.75
C LYS A 72 8.38 -5.88 -6.39
N GLU A 73 7.59 -6.08 -7.43
CA GLU A 73 6.78 -5.00 -8.02
C GLU A 73 5.82 -4.39 -6.98
N LYS A 74 5.15 -5.22 -6.18
CA LYS A 74 4.22 -4.76 -5.13
C LYS A 74 4.92 -4.08 -3.96
N ILE A 75 6.05 -4.60 -3.50
CA ILE A 75 6.86 -3.98 -2.44
C ILE A 75 7.44 -2.66 -2.94
N THR A 76 7.91 -2.60 -4.18
CA THR A 76 8.46 -1.36 -4.77
C THR A 76 7.37 -0.32 -4.91
N PHE A 77 6.15 -0.71 -5.30
CA PHE A 77 4.99 0.18 -5.34
C PHE A 77 4.58 0.65 -3.94
N ASP A 78 4.53 -0.24 -2.94
CA ASP A 78 4.17 0.13 -1.56
C ASP A 78 5.29 0.92 -0.86
N SER A 79 6.55 0.74 -1.27
CA SER A 79 7.69 1.53 -0.77
C SER A 79 7.91 2.83 -1.53
N SER A 80 7.49 2.98 -2.78
CA SER A 80 7.34 4.30 -3.41
C SER A 80 6.13 5.05 -2.82
N SER A 81 5.06 4.33 -2.47
CA SER A 81 3.91 4.86 -1.71
C SER A 81 4.28 5.23 -0.26
N LYS A 82 5.15 4.44 0.41
CA LYS A 82 5.63 4.71 1.77
C LYS A 82 6.84 5.64 1.83
N ARG A 83 7.67 5.73 0.78
CA ARG A 83 8.66 6.82 0.62
C ARG A 83 7.99 8.14 0.24
N ALA A 84 6.73 8.10 -0.23
CA ALA A 84 5.87 9.28 -0.29
C ALA A 84 5.22 9.63 1.08
N LEU A 85 5.60 8.94 2.17
CA LEU A 85 5.34 9.39 3.55
C LEU A 85 6.53 10.18 4.11
N ASP A 86 7.42 10.71 3.26
CA ASP A 86 8.19 11.88 3.65
C ASP A 86 7.26 13.09 3.57
N THR A 87 6.73 13.48 4.73
CA THR A 87 5.68 14.49 4.94
C THR A 87 6.11 15.93 4.62
N SER A 88 7.08 16.11 3.73
CA SER A 88 7.52 17.43 3.27
C SER A 88 7.27 17.56 1.77
N LYS A 89 6.13 18.19 1.44
CA LYS A 89 5.74 18.67 0.10
C LYS A 89 5.24 17.59 -0.86
N ILE A 90 4.06 17.04 -0.59
CA ILE A 90 3.24 16.51 -1.69
C ILE A 90 2.61 17.71 -2.39
N ASN A 91 2.92 17.91 -3.67
CA ASN A 91 2.12 18.75 -4.54
C ASN A 91 0.78 18.04 -4.75
N PHE A 92 -0.19 18.29 -3.87
CA PHE A 92 -1.54 17.73 -4.00
C PHE A 92 -2.20 18.35 -5.23
N ASN A 93 -2.57 17.51 -6.20
CA ASN A 93 -3.38 17.97 -7.31
C ASN A 93 -4.82 18.18 -6.83
N VAL A 94 -5.46 19.21 -7.38
CA VAL A 94 -6.85 19.58 -7.08
C VAL A 94 -7.81 18.39 -7.29
N ASP A 95 -7.46 17.47 -8.20
CA ASP A 95 -8.24 16.28 -8.52
C ASP A 95 -8.30 15.25 -7.37
N ASP A 96 -7.23 15.12 -6.58
CA ASP A 96 -7.20 14.19 -5.43
C ASP A 96 -8.14 14.68 -4.32
N ILE A 97 -8.09 15.99 -4.06
CA ILE A 97 -8.99 16.67 -3.12
C ILE A 97 -10.43 16.54 -3.58
N TYR A 98 -10.68 16.72 -4.88
CA TYR A 98 -12.00 16.61 -5.48
C TYR A 98 -12.56 15.19 -5.33
N THR A 99 -11.74 14.17 -5.60
CA THR A 99 -12.13 12.75 -5.48
C THR A 99 -12.47 12.38 -4.04
N ALA A 100 -11.66 12.85 -3.07
CA ALA A 100 -11.90 12.61 -1.65
C ALA A 100 -13.20 13.26 -1.16
N LEU A 101 -13.42 14.54 -1.49
CA LEU A 101 -14.61 15.29 -1.07
C LEU A 101 -15.89 14.81 -1.77
N SER A 102 -15.79 14.39 -3.04
CA SER A 102 -16.91 13.78 -3.74
C SER A 102 -17.28 12.43 -3.13
N SER A 103 -16.29 11.63 -2.67
CA SER A 103 -16.53 10.36 -1.98
C SER A 103 -17.20 10.56 -0.60
N LEU A 104 -16.97 11.70 0.04
CA LEU A 104 -17.66 12.13 1.27
C LEU A 104 -19.10 12.64 1.02
N GLY A 105 -19.52 12.78 -0.25
CA GLY A 105 -20.88 13.16 -0.62
C GLY A 105 -21.11 14.67 -0.81
N TYR A 106 -20.06 15.48 -0.88
CA TYR A 106 -20.20 16.93 -1.12
C TYR A 106 -20.45 17.24 -2.60
N LYS A 107 -21.28 18.25 -2.87
CA LYS A 107 -21.61 18.67 -4.24
C LYS A 107 -20.44 19.43 -4.87
N LYS A 108 -20.23 19.24 -6.17
CA LYS A 108 -19.23 19.94 -7.00
C LYS A 108 -19.15 21.45 -6.72
N SER A 109 -20.31 22.13 -6.67
CA SER A 109 -20.38 23.57 -6.40
C SER A 109 -19.87 23.99 -5.01
N GLN A 110 -19.99 23.12 -4.00
CA GLN A 110 -19.46 23.38 -2.66
C GLN A 110 -17.94 23.20 -2.64
N ILE A 111 -17.44 22.18 -3.32
CA ILE A 111 -16.01 21.89 -3.44
C ILE A 111 -15.29 23.04 -4.15
N ASP A 112 -15.81 23.48 -5.30
CA ASP A 112 -15.21 24.56 -6.11
C ASP A 112 -15.17 25.90 -5.35
N LYS A 113 -16.22 26.22 -4.57
CA LYS A 113 -16.27 27.44 -3.74
C LYS A 113 -15.22 27.41 -2.64
N SER A 114 -15.05 26.27 -1.98
CA SER A 114 -14.11 26.12 -0.88
C SER A 114 -12.65 26.13 -1.36
N ILE A 115 -12.37 25.50 -2.51
CA ILE A 115 -11.04 25.53 -3.14
C ILE A 115 -10.66 26.96 -3.54
N LYS A 116 -11.60 27.71 -4.15
CA LYS A 116 -11.36 29.14 -4.49
C LYS A 116 -11.07 29.99 -3.25
N LYS A 117 -11.85 29.83 -2.18
CA LYS A 117 -11.67 30.57 -0.93
C LYS A 117 -10.32 30.28 -0.24
N LEU A 118 -9.79 29.07 -0.40
CA LEU A 118 -8.48 28.65 0.11
C LEU A 118 -7.30 29.13 -0.75
N ASN A 119 -7.49 29.25 -2.07
CA ASN A 119 -6.50 29.88 -2.98
C ASN A 119 -6.31 31.37 -2.66
N ASP A 120 -7.39 32.10 -2.36
CA ASP A 120 -7.32 33.53 -2.03
C ASP A 120 -6.61 33.82 -0.69
N SER A 121 -6.49 32.80 0.18
CA SER A 121 -5.86 32.90 1.50
C SER A 121 -4.44 32.28 1.57
N ASN A 122 -3.84 31.98 0.41
CA ASN A 122 -2.43 31.58 0.24
C ASN A 122 -1.96 30.49 1.25
N SER A 123 -2.82 29.50 1.52
CA SER A 123 -2.69 28.60 2.68
C SER A 123 -2.44 27.12 2.31
N PHE A 124 -1.92 26.84 1.11
CA PHE A 124 -1.48 25.48 0.75
C PHE A 124 -0.08 25.17 1.32
N GLU A 125 0.03 25.23 2.64
CA GLU A 125 1.14 24.64 3.38
C GLU A 125 0.57 23.62 4.36
N GLY A 126 0.83 22.34 4.12
CA GLY A 126 0.40 21.25 5.00
C GLY A 126 0.14 19.93 4.29
N ASN A 127 -0.25 18.93 5.09
CA ASN A 127 -0.59 17.58 4.65
C ASN A 127 -2.01 17.54 4.04
N ILE A 128 -2.34 16.54 3.21
CA ILE A 128 -3.66 16.43 2.55
C ILE A 128 -4.79 16.39 3.57
N GLU A 129 -4.56 15.73 4.70
CA GLU A 129 -5.52 15.65 5.78
C GLU A 129 -5.83 17.03 6.36
N ASP A 130 -4.84 17.91 6.46
CA ASP A 130 -5.02 19.27 6.97
C ASP A 130 -5.76 20.14 5.96
N VAL A 131 -5.47 19.95 4.66
CA VAL A 131 -6.19 20.64 3.58
C VAL A 131 -7.66 20.19 3.53
N ILE A 132 -7.92 18.89 3.63
CA ILE A 132 -9.29 18.34 3.67
C ILE A 132 -10.02 18.85 4.92
N LYS A 133 -9.39 18.84 6.10
CA LYS A 133 -9.97 19.40 7.34
C LYS A 133 -10.30 20.89 7.19
N LYS A 134 -9.40 21.70 6.61
CA LYS A 134 -9.64 23.13 6.32
C LYS A 134 -10.78 23.35 5.32
N ILE A 135 -10.90 22.49 4.30
CA ILE A 135 -12.01 22.57 3.35
C ILE A 135 -13.33 22.26 4.05
N LEU A 136 -13.38 21.19 4.83
CA LEU A 136 -14.57 20.80 5.58
C LEU A 136 -14.99 21.86 6.61
N SER A 137 -14.04 22.51 7.30
CA SER A 137 -14.34 23.62 8.20
C SER A 137 -14.88 24.86 7.49
N THR A 138 -14.59 25.01 6.20
CA THR A 138 -15.04 26.14 5.38
C THR A 138 -16.40 25.89 4.72
N ILE A 139 -16.78 24.61 4.55
CA ILE A 139 -18.10 24.19 4.05
C ILE A 139 -19.17 24.27 5.14
N ARG A 140 -18.77 24.22 6.43
CA ARG A 140 -19.64 24.40 7.59
C ARG A 140 -20.00 25.87 7.80
#